data_AF-A0A5C9CXV7-F1
#
_entry.id   AF-A0A5C9CXV7-F1
#
_cell.length_a   1.000
_cell.length_b   1.000
_cell.length_c   1.000
_cell.angle_alpha   90.00
_cell.angle_beta   90.00
_cell.angle_gamma   90.00
#
_symmetry.space_group_name_H-M   'P 1'
#
loop_
_entity.id
_entity.type
_entity.pdbx_description
1 polymer ?
#
loop_
_entity_poly.entity_id
_entity_poly.type
_entity_poly.pdbx_seq_one_letter_code
_entity_poly.pdbx_strand_id
1 'polypeptide(L)'
;MSELAIGLLYGGATLLVMFSGMPIAFALGSVAVTFMYFFMPASSLDTVTQNVYEEMASITLLSIPLFIMKGAAIGKSRAGQDLYSAIHAWLHKVPGGLGIANVFACALFAAMAGSSPATCSAIGSAGIPEMRKRGYSPGFAAGIIAAGGTLGILLPPSIVMILYAVAAEQSLGRLFLAGIGPGLLLVGLFAGYAVVRARKEYALALEIYEKGGIKSAYLEKEHFTLAKKVEMLPRVLPFVVLLIGVMVALYGGFATPSETAGLGGLMALGLVAVVYGLWHPKDVAPILTSTLKESTMLMLIIGMSLLYSYVMSHLHISQGAAQWIVGMALSKWILLCVILLMVIVLGFFLPPVSIILMTAPIILPPLKAAGFDLIWFGVVMTIVMEMGLIHPPVGLNIFVIKNVAPDIPLKEVIWGVMPFLGLMFVAVFLLCLFPGIATGLPNLVMGVK
;
A
#
# COMPACT_ATOMS: atom_id res chain seq x y z
N MET A 1 -38.58 -5.80 8.30
CA MET A 1 -37.79 -6.49 7.24
C MET A 1 -36.74 -7.32 7.93
N SER A 2 -36.29 -8.46 7.37
CA SER A 2 -35.19 -9.22 7.99
C SER A 2 -33.90 -8.40 7.96
N GLU A 3 -33.04 -8.58 8.96
CA GLU A 3 -31.73 -7.90 9.05
C GLU A 3 -30.90 -8.12 7.77
N LEU A 4 -30.99 -9.33 7.19
CA LEU A 4 -30.31 -9.68 5.95
C LEU A 4 -30.87 -8.94 4.73
N ALA A 5 -32.19 -8.70 4.66
CA ALA A 5 -32.79 -7.91 3.58
C ALA A 5 -32.39 -6.43 3.68
N ILE A 6 -32.36 -5.87 4.89
CA ILE A 6 -31.87 -4.50 5.13
C ILE A 6 -30.39 -4.41 4.78
N GLY A 7 -29.58 -5.40 5.17
CA GLY A 7 -28.17 -5.48 4.83
C GLY A 7 -27.89 -5.54 3.32
N LEU A 8 -28.63 -6.38 2.58
CA LEU A 8 -28.51 -6.46 1.12
C LEU A 8 -28.95 -5.16 0.44
N LEU A 9 -30.02 -4.52 0.92
CA LEU A 9 -30.42 -3.20 0.43
C LEU A 9 -29.37 -2.14 0.73
N TYR A 10 -28.77 -2.16 1.92
CA TYR A 10 -27.76 -1.20 2.33
C TYR A 10 -26.50 -1.32 1.48
N GLY A 11 -25.94 -2.53 1.36
CA GLY A 11 -24.79 -2.80 0.50
C GLY A 11 -25.08 -2.57 -0.98
N GLY A 12 -26.25 -3.00 -1.46
CA GLY A 12 -26.68 -2.79 -2.85
C GLY A 12 -26.82 -1.30 -3.19
N ALA A 13 -27.45 -0.51 -2.32
CA ALA A 13 -27.55 0.94 -2.48
C ALA A 13 -26.18 1.61 -2.47
N THR A 14 -25.28 1.19 -1.57
CA THR A 14 -23.89 1.68 -1.55
C THR A 14 -23.19 1.42 -2.89
N LEU A 15 -23.24 0.19 -3.39
CA LEU A 15 -22.62 -0.15 -4.68
C LEU A 15 -23.22 0.65 -5.83
N LEU A 16 -24.55 0.79 -5.90
CA LEU A 16 -25.22 1.58 -6.94
C LEU A 16 -24.79 3.05 -6.94
N VAL A 17 -24.75 3.66 -5.76
CA VAL A 17 -24.32 5.06 -5.61
C VAL A 17 -22.83 5.21 -5.95
N MET A 18 -21.98 4.25 -5.59
CA MET A 18 -20.57 4.28 -5.98
C MET A 18 -20.36 4.12 -7.49
N PHE A 19 -21.12 3.23 -8.14
CA PHE A 19 -21.06 3.06 -9.60
C PHE A 19 -21.58 4.26 -10.39
N SER A 20 -22.34 5.17 -9.75
CA SER A 20 -22.71 6.46 -10.37
C SER A 20 -21.53 7.41 -10.58
N GLY A 21 -20.36 7.08 -10.02
CA GLY A 21 -19.15 7.93 -10.07
C GLY A 21 -19.08 8.95 -8.92
N MET A 22 -20.00 8.89 -7.96
CA MET A 22 -19.97 9.78 -6.80
C MET A 22 -18.76 9.47 -5.90
N PRO A 23 -18.06 10.49 -5.35
CA PRO A 23 -16.94 10.24 -4.45
C PRO A 23 -17.36 9.44 -3.23
N ILE A 24 -16.48 8.54 -2.80
CA ILE A 24 -16.79 7.47 -1.84
C ILE A 24 -17.30 8.01 -0.50
N ALA A 25 -16.72 9.09 0.00
CA ALA A 25 -17.18 9.74 1.24
C ALA A 25 -18.66 10.12 1.15
N PHE A 26 -19.07 10.75 0.05
CA PHE A 26 -20.47 11.13 -0.14
C PHE A 26 -21.34 9.91 -0.37
N ALA A 27 -20.86 8.87 -1.05
CA ALA A 27 -21.63 7.63 -1.27
C ALA A 27 -21.94 6.91 0.04
N LEU A 28 -20.96 6.77 0.92
CA LEU A 28 -21.15 6.18 2.24
C LEU A 28 -22.06 7.06 3.10
N GLY A 29 -21.80 8.37 3.14
CA GLY A 29 -22.56 9.32 3.94
C GLY A 29 -24.02 9.43 3.51
N SER A 30 -24.30 9.56 2.21
CA SER A 30 -25.66 9.70 1.70
C SER A 30 -26.48 8.44 1.93
N VAL A 31 -25.89 7.26 1.73
CA VAL A 31 -26.56 5.98 1.98
C VAL A 31 -26.80 5.78 3.49
N ALA A 32 -25.82 6.12 4.33
CA ALA A 32 -25.98 6.08 5.78
C ALA A 32 -27.12 6.98 6.26
N VAL A 33 -27.13 8.26 5.88
CA VAL A 33 -28.17 9.23 6.27
C VAL A 33 -29.54 8.82 5.72
N THR A 34 -29.61 8.32 4.50
CA THR A 34 -30.87 7.83 3.90
C THR A 34 -31.44 6.67 4.71
N PHE A 35 -30.59 5.70 5.10
CA PHE A 35 -31.04 4.58 5.92
C PHE A 35 -31.40 4.99 7.34
N MET A 36 -30.69 5.95 7.93
CA MET A 36 -31.09 6.54 9.22
C MET A 36 -32.48 7.16 9.14
N TYR A 37 -32.78 7.88 8.06
CA TYR A 37 -34.09 8.52 7.87
C TYR A 37 -35.24 7.52 7.75
N PHE A 38 -35.03 6.40 7.05
CA PHE A 38 -36.10 5.42 6.80
C PHE A 38 -36.20 4.29 7.85
N PHE A 39 -35.10 3.91 8.50
CA PHE A 39 -35.03 2.71 9.34
C PHE A 39 -34.65 2.99 10.79
N MET A 40 -34.28 4.22 11.17
CA MET A 40 -33.93 4.58 12.55
C MET A 40 -34.87 5.66 13.09
N PRO A 41 -34.97 5.83 14.43
CA PRO A 41 -35.73 6.92 15.03
C PRO A 41 -35.24 8.29 14.55
N ALA A 42 -36.15 9.26 14.35
CA ALA A 42 -35.83 10.58 13.82
C ALA A 42 -34.75 11.32 14.65
N SER A 43 -34.73 11.13 15.97
CA SER A 43 -33.69 11.68 16.87
C SER A 43 -32.28 11.18 16.56
N SER A 44 -32.13 10.06 15.83
CA SER A 44 -30.83 9.54 15.42
C SER A 44 -30.16 10.47 14.39
N LEU A 45 -30.94 11.23 13.61
CA LEU A 45 -30.38 12.16 12.63
C LEU A 45 -29.64 13.32 13.31
N ASP A 46 -30.06 13.70 14.51
CA ASP A 46 -29.39 14.75 15.30
C ASP A 46 -27.96 14.31 15.71
N THR A 47 -27.71 13.00 15.80
CA THR A 47 -26.40 12.45 16.15
C THR A 47 -25.42 12.40 14.97
N VAL A 48 -25.86 12.65 13.74
CA VAL A 48 -25.01 12.55 12.54
C VAL A 48 -23.81 13.49 12.63
N THR A 49 -24.04 14.75 13.00
CA THR A 49 -22.98 15.77 13.10
C THR A 49 -22.01 15.45 14.23
N GLN A 50 -22.54 15.03 15.39
CA GLN A 50 -21.74 14.64 16.55
C GLN A 50 -20.86 13.43 16.24
N ASN A 51 -21.44 12.36 15.68
CA ASN A 51 -20.70 11.13 15.35
C ASN A 51 -19.59 11.42 14.34
N VAL A 52 -19.89 12.15 13.25
CA VAL A 52 -18.85 12.48 12.26
C VAL A 52 -17.74 13.32 12.89
N TYR A 53 -18.07 14.26 13.78
CA TYR A 53 -17.08 15.10 14.44
C TYR A 53 -16.19 14.32 15.42
N GLU A 54 -16.79 13.53 16.32
CA GLU A 54 -16.07 12.74 17.33
C GLU A 54 -15.11 11.75 16.67
N GLU A 55 -15.56 11.10 15.60
CA GLU A 55 -14.76 10.11 14.87
C GLU A 55 -13.59 10.76 14.10
N MET A 56 -13.80 11.95 13.54
CA MET A 56 -12.72 12.71 12.91
C MET A 56 -11.75 13.31 13.93
N ALA A 57 -12.20 13.55 15.18
CA ALA A 57 -11.43 14.14 16.26
C ALA A 57 -10.53 13.13 17.00
N SER A 58 -9.98 12.14 16.28
CA SER A 58 -9.08 11.14 16.84
C SER A 58 -7.61 11.53 16.71
N ILE A 59 -6.87 11.47 17.83
CA ILE A 59 -5.43 11.74 17.84
C ILE A 59 -4.63 10.74 17.00
N THR A 60 -5.15 9.52 16.82
CA THR A 60 -4.53 8.50 15.96
C THR A 60 -4.66 8.88 14.48
N LEU A 61 -5.79 9.46 14.09
CA LEU A 61 -6.03 9.93 12.71
C LEU A 61 -5.15 11.12 12.34
N LEU A 62 -4.71 11.92 13.32
CA LEU A 62 -3.72 12.99 13.10
C LEU A 62 -2.42 12.46 12.47
N SER A 63 -2.07 11.19 12.69
CA SER A 63 -0.91 10.56 12.04
C SER A 63 -1.04 10.51 10.53
N ILE A 64 -2.26 10.38 9.99
CA ILE A 64 -2.50 10.18 8.55
C ILE A 64 -2.05 11.40 7.74
N PRO A 65 -2.56 12.63 7.98
CA PRO A 65 -2.09 13.82 7.27
C PRO A 65 -0.58 14.06 7.39
N LEU A 66 0.00 13.78 8.55
CA LEU A 66 1.43 13.98 8.81
C LEU A 66 2.31 12.99 8.04
N PHE A 67 1.90 11.72 7.95
CA PHE A 67 2.57 10.74 7.09
C PHE A 67 2.36 11.02 5.60
N ILE A 68 1.19 11.50 5.20
CA ILE A 68 0.95 11.97 3.82
C ILE A 68 1.89 13.14 3.50
N MET A 69 2.04 14.09 4.42
CA MET A 69 2.95 15.22 4.26
C MET A 69 4.40 14.76 4.08
N LYS A 70 4.86 13.83 4.93
CA LYS A 70 6.16 13.19 4.83
C LYS A 70 6.35 12.55 3.44
N GLY A 71 5.38 11.75 3.00
CA GLY A 71 5.43 11.05 1.72
C GLY A 71 5.38 11.99 0.52
N ALA A 72 4.54 13.03 0.57
CA ALA A 72 4.45 14.07 -0.45
C ALA A 72 5.76 14.86 -0.56
N ALA A 73 6.40 15.21 0.56
CA ALA A 73 7.67 15.91 0.58
C ALA A 73 8.77 15.10 -0.11
N ILE A 74 8.91 13.82 0.25
CA ILE A 74 9.92 12.92 -0.32
C ILE A 74 9.59 12.64 -1.79
N GLY A 75 8.33 12.37 -2.14
CA GLY A 75 7.95 11.97 -3.49
C GLY A 75 7.82 13.07 -4.51
N LYS A 76 7.69 14.33 -4.10
CA LYS A 76 7.82 15.49 -5.00
C LYS A 76 9.27 15.95 -5.16
N SER A 77 10.19 15.45 -4.34
CA SER A 77 11.62 15.75 -4.43
C SER A 77 12.36 14.80 -5.39
N ARG A 78 13.65 15.06 -5.64
CA ARG A 78 14.51 14.17 -6.43
C ARG A 78 15.00 12.94 -5.64
N ALA A 79 14.55 12.75 -4.40
CA ALA A 79 14.95 11.65 -3.53
C ALA A 79 14.73 10.27 -4.14
N GLY A 80 13.62 10.06 -4.85
CA GLY A 80 13.36 8.78 -5.52
C GLY A 80 14.41 8.45 -6.60
N GLN A 81 14.85 9.46 -7.36
CA GLN A 81 15.87 9.31 -8.39
C GLN A 81 17.26 9.05 -7.79
N ASP A 82 17.62 9.78 -6.73
CA ASP A 82 18.90 9.61 -6.02
C ASP A 82 18.96 8.24 -5.32
N LEU A 83 17.88 7.81 -4.67
CA LEU A 83 17.76 6.51 -4.03
C LEU A 83 17.93 5.36 -5.02
N TYR A 84 17.24 5.43 -6.15
CA TYR A 84 17.37 4.46 -7.23
C TYR A 84 18.82 4.40 -7.74
N SER A 85 19.42 5.56 -8.04
CA SER A 85 20.78 5.65 -8.58
C SER A 85 21.83 5.09 -7.61
N ALA A 86 21.69 5.38 -6.31
CA ALA A 86 22.61 4.89 -5.29
C ALA A 86 22.52 3.37 -5.15
N ILE A 87 21.31 2.82 -4.95
CA ILE A 87 21.12 1.37 -4.80
C ILE A 87 21.64 0.63 -6.04
N HIS A 88 21.38 1.19 -7.22
CA HIS A 88 21.88 0.64 -8.46
C HIS A 88 23.42 0.60 -8.52
N ALA A 89 24.11 1.70 -8.18
CA ALA A 89 25.58 1.75 -8.18
C ALA A 89 26.21 0.70 -7.24
N TRP A 90 25.54 0.38 -6.13
CA TRP A 90 25.98 -0.64 -5.19
C TRP A 90 25.73 -2.07 -5.69
N LEU A 91 24.60 -2.30 -6.36
CA LEU A 91 24.18 -3.63 -6.84
C LEU A 91 24.65 -3.99 -8.26
N HIS A 92 25.45 -3.13 -8.92
CA HIS A 92 25.90 -3.35 -10.30
C HIS A 92 26.62 -4.69 -10.56
N LYS A 93 27.23 -5.31 -9.54
CA LYS A 93 27.96 -6.59 -9.68
C LYS A 93 27.06 -7.83 -9.57
N VAL A 94 25.82 -7.68 -9.13
CA VAL A 94 24.91 -8.81 -8.91
C VAL A 94 24.21 -9.16 -10.23
N PRO A 95 24.15 -10.44 -10.65
CA PRO A 95 23.38 -10.83 -11.83
C PRO A 95 21.89 -10.52 -11.62
N GLY A 96 21.30 -9.71 -12.50
CA GLY A 96 19.96 -9.13 -12.29
C GLY A 96 19.92 -7.95 -11.32
N GLY A 97 21.08 -7.38 -11.00
CA GLY A 97 21.24 -6.31 -10.01
C GLY A 97 20.41 -5.07 -10.29
N LEU A 98 20.06 -4.80 -11.55
CA LEU A 98 19.15 -3.71 -11.90
C LEU A 98 17.69 -3.99 -11.48
N GLY A 99 17.20 -5.22 -11.69
CA GLY A 99 15.88 -5.63 -11.23
C GLY A 99 15.79 -5.69 -9.71
N ILE A 100 16.84 -6.22 -9.06
CA ILE A 100 16.95 -6.21 -7.60
C ILE A 100 16.99 -4.77 -7.08
N ALA A 101 17.81 -3.90 -7.69
CA ALA A 101 17.87 -2.49 -7.30
C ALA A 101 16.52 -1.80 -7.40
N ASN A 102 15.70 -2.10 -8.41
CA ASN A 102 14.34 -1.58 -8.50
C ASN A 102 13.47 -2.06 -7.34
N VAL A 103 13.48 -3.36 -7.02
CA VAL A 103 12.68 -3.88 -5.90
C VAL A 103 13.11 -3.23 -4.57
N PHE A 104 14.41 -3.10 -4.32
CA PHE A 104 14.92 -2.45 -3.10
C PHE A 104 14.65 -0.94 -3.07
N ALA A 105 14.82 -0.25 -4.19
CA ALA A 105 14.53 1.18 -4.29
C ALA A 105 13.03 1.44 -4.09
N CYS A 106 12.18 0.64 -4.72
CA CYS A 106 10.75 0.64 -4.47
C CYS A 106 10.46 0.36 -3.00
N ALA A 107 11.03 -0.67 -2.37
CA ALA A 107 10.78 -1.02 -0.96
C ALA A 107 11.20 0.08 0.03
N LEU A 108 12.37 0.69 -0.16
CA LEU A 108 12.85 1.78 0.70
C LEU A 108 12.03 3.05 0.49
N PHE A 109 11.72 3.39 -0.76
CA PHE A 109 10.88 4.54 -1.07
C PHE A 109 9.45 4.35 -0.59
N ALA A 110 8.90 3.16 -0.79
CA ALA A 110 7.62 2.67 -0.29
C ALA A 110 7.47 2.94 1.21
N ALA A 111 8.43 2.46 2.00
CA ALA A 111 8.43 2.65 3.45
C ALA A 111 8.48 4.14 3.86
N MET A 112 9.03 5.01 3.02
CA MET A 112 9.07 6.45 3.30
C MET A 112 7.80 7.19 2.85
N ALA A 113 7.25 6.81 1.70
CA ALA A 113 6.13 7.47 1.06
C ALA A 113 4.77 6.98 1.56
N GLY A 114 4.68 5.73 2.04
CA GLY A 114 3.44 5.11 2.52
C GLY A 114 2.34 5.00 1.46
N SER A 115 2.69 5.14 0.17
CA SER A 115 1.76 5.22 -0.95
C SER A 115 2.28 4.47 -2.17
N SER A 116 1.48 3.50 -2.63
CA SER A 116 1.79 2.62 -3.76
C SER A 116 1.81 3.37 -5.11
N PRO A 117 0.79 4.20 -5.45
CA PRO A 117 0.83 5.07 -6.65
C PRO A 117 1.98 6.08 -6.64
N ALA A 118 2.27 6.70 -5.50
CA ALA A 118 3.37 7.67 -5.39
C ALA A 118 4.72 7.02 -5.65
N THR A 119 4.92 5.80 -5.12
CA THR A 119 6.14 5.00 -5.35
C THR A 119 6.30 4.64 -6.82
N CYS A 120 5.22 4.18 -7.48
CA CYS A 120 5.21 3.90 -8.91
C CYS A 120 5.61 5.13 -9.74
N SER A 121 5.04 6.30 -9.42
CA SER A 121 5.34 7.54 -10.15
C SER A 121 6.78 7.99 -9.95
N ALA A 122 7.27 8.01 -8.71
CA ALA A 122 8.59 8.53 -8.37
C ALA A 122 9.70 7.62 -8.89
N ILE A 123 9.65 6.32 -8.54
CA ILE A 123 10.67 5.34 -8.95
C ILE A 123 10.53 5.01 -10.43
N GLY A 124 9.31 4.93 -10.97
CA GLY A 124 9.08 4.65 -12.39
C GLY A 124 9.73 5.67 -13.32
N SER A 125 9.70 6.95 -12.95
CA SER A 125 10.27 8.04 -13.76
C SER A 125 11.79 7.89 -13.98
N ALA A 126 12.49 7.28 -13.03
CA ALA A 126 13.93 7.02 -13.10
C ALA A 126 14.24 5.59 -13.57
N GLY A 127 13.51 4.62 -13.03
CA GLY A 127 13.77 3.20 -13.20
C GLY A 127 13.43 2.70 -14.60
N ILE A 128 12.26 3.06 -15.16
CA ILE A 128 11.84 2.54 -16.47
C ILE A 128 12.82 2.95 -17.58
N PRO A 129 13.19 4.23 -17.74
CA PRO A 129 14.15 4.63 -18.78
C PRO A 129 15.51 3.94 -18.60
N GLU A 130 15.98 3.80 -17.37
CA GLU A 130 17.28 3.20 -17.07
C GLU A 130 17.30 1.69 -17.35
N MET A 131 16.22 0.98 -17.01
CA MET A 131 16.03 -0.42 -17.38
C MET A 131 16.04 -0.63 -18.88
N ARG A 132 15.35 0.24 -19.62
CA ARG A 132 15.28 0.14 -21.09
C ARG A 132 16.62 0.43 -21.75
N LYS A 133 17.37 1.43 -21.28
CA LYS A 133 18.74 1.70 -21.77
C LYS A 133 19.64 0.47 -21.66
N ARG A 134 19.40 -0.39 -20.67
CA ARG A 134 20.16 -1.61 -20.39
C ARG A 134 19.60 -2.86 -21.07
N GLY A 135 18.62 -2.69 -21.95
CA GLY A 135 18.07 -3.76 -22.77
C GLY A 135 16.93 -4.56 -22.12
N TYR A 136 16.47 -4.21 -20.91
CA TYR A 136 15.31 -4.87 -20.30
C TYR A 136 14.04 -4.59 -21.12
N SER A 137 13.19 -5.60 -21.26
CA SER A 137 11.92 -5.42 -22.00
C SER A 137 11.04 -4.35 -21.33
N PRO A 138 10.36 -3.49 -22.11
CA PRO A 138 9.51 -2.43 -21.56
C PRO A 138 8.43 -2.95 -20.61
N GLY A 139 7.77 -4.05 -20.97
CA GLY A 139 6.78 -4.72 -20.13
C GLY A 139 7.36 -5.19 -18.78
N PHE A 140 8.57 -5.75 -18.75
CA PHE A 140 9.18 -6.15 -17.47
C PHE A 140 9.57 -4.94 -16.61
N ALA A 141 10.16 -3.91 -17.21
CA ALA A 141 10.52 -2.69 -16.50
C ALA A 141 9.30 -1.99 -15.88
N ALA A 142 8.21 -1.92 -16.64
CA ALA A 142 6.93 -1.41 -16.17
C ALA A 142 6.34 -2.32 -15.05
N GLY A 143 6.36 -3.63 -15.26
CA GLY A 143 5.78 -4.60 -14.33
C GLY A 143 6.48 -4.70 -12.97
N ILE A 144 7.81 -4.73 -12.96
CA ILE A 144 8.58 -4.82 -11.71
C ILE A 144 8.44 -3.57 -10.85
N ILE A 145 8.29 -2.39 -11.46
CA ILE A 145 8.10 -1.13 -10.74
C ILE A 145 6.65 -1.01 -10.27
N ALA A 146 5.66 -1.38 -11.10
CA ALA A 146 4.26 -1.44 -10.69
C ALA A 146 4.07 -2.36 -9.48
N ALA A 147 4.68 -3.55 -9.51
CA ALA A 147 4.67 -4.49 -8.40
C ALA A 147 5.50 -3.99 -7.22
N GLY A 148 6.69 -3.43 -7.45
CA GLY A 148 7.52 -2.85 -6.40
C GLY A 148 6.82 -1.74 -5.64
N GLY A 149 6.01 -0.93 -6.31
CA GLY A 149 5.17 0.10 -5.70
C GLY A 149 4.22 -0.46 -4.65
N THR A 150 3.75 -1.70 -4.81
CA THR A 150 2.84 -2.33 -3.83
C THR A 150 3.43 -2.54 -2.45
N LEU A 151 4.76 -2.62 -2.37
CA LEU A 151 5.47 -2.68 -1.10
C LEU A 151 5.24 -1.42 -0.26
N GLY A 152 4.82 -0.30 -0.88
CA GLY A 152 4.46 1.00 -0.29
C GLY A 152 3.40 0.94 0.78
N ILE A 153 2.52 -0.05 0.68
CA ILE A 153 1.38 -0.16 1.55
C ILE A 153 1.61 -1.24 2.62
N LEU A 154 2.57 -2.15 2.40
CA LEU A 154 2.93 -3.20 3.34
C LEU A 154 4.07 -2.81 4.29
N LEU A 155 5.08 -2.06 3.81
CA LEU A 155 6.23 -1.68 4.61
C LEU A 155 5.93 -0.41 5.44
N PRO A 156 6.16 -0.43 6.76
CA PRO A 156 5.82 0.70 7.62
C PRO A 156 6.76 1.91 7.47
N PRO A 157 6.28 3.14 7.73
CA PRO A 157 4.89 3.53 8.03
C PRO A 157 3.93 3.46 6.83
N SER A 158 2.74 2.88 7.02
CA SER A 158 1.71 2.70 5.98
C SER A 158 0.36 3.30 6.39
N ILE A 159 -0.21 4.14 5.51
CA ILE A 159 -1.51 4.80 5.74
C ILE A 159 -2.64 3.76 5.82
N VAL A 160 -2.62 2.75 4.96
CA VAL A 160 -3.64 1.69 4.92
C VAL A 160 -3.60 0.85 6.19
N MET A 161 -2.42 0.57 6.73
CA MET A 161 -2.29 -0.11 8.02
C MET A 161 -2.81 0.74 9.18
N ILE A 162 -2.60 2.06 9.16
CA ILE A 162 -3.20 2.96 10.17
C ILE A 162 -4.72 2.86 10.14
N LEU A 163 -5.31 2.91 8.95
CA LEU A 163 -6.75 2.82 8.77
C LEU A 163 -7.31 1.47 9.21
N TYR A 164 -6.64 0.37 8.86
CA TYR A 164 -7.03 -0.94 9.35
C TYR A 164 -6.93 -1.03 10.87
N ALA A 165 -5.85 -0.51 11.47
CA ALA A 165 -5.69 -0.53 12.92
C ALA A 165 -6.81 0.25 13.64
N VAL A 166 -7.23 1.39 13.08
CA VAL A 166 -8.39 2.15 13.60
C VAL A 166 -9.69 1.38 13.41
N ALA A 167 -9.98 0.90 12.19
CA ALA A 167 -11.23 0.20 11.88
C ALA A 167 -11.38 -1.14 12.62
N ALA A 168 -10.26 -1.83 12.89
CA ALA A 168 -10.23 -3.10 13.60
C ALA A 168 -9.94 -2.96 15.10
N GLU A 169 -9.80 -1.73 15.60
CA GLU A 169 -9.43 -1.42 16.98
C GLU A 169 -8.19 -2.22 17.45
N GLN A 170 -7.19 -2.32 16.58
CA GLN A 170 -5.96 -3.06 16.82
C GLN A 170 -4.77 -2.14 17.10
N SER A 171 -3.75 -2.68 17.79
CA SER A 171 -2.51 -1.96 18.02
C SER A 171 -1.79 -1.66 16.69
N LEU A 172 -1.63 -0.37 16.39
CA LEU A 172 -0.92 0.12 15.21
C LEU A 172 0.54 -0.33 15.17
N GLY A 173 1.26 -0.20 16.29
CA GLY A 173 2.67 -0.60 16.38
C GLY A 173 2.85 -2.10 16.10
N ARG A 174 1.94 -2.94 16.59
CA ARG A 174 1.96 -4.38 16.34
C ARG A 174 1.73 -4.72 14.87
N LEU A 175 0.81 -4.00 14.22
CA LEU A 175 0.51 -4.18 12.80
C LEU A 175 1.67 -3.74 11.91
N PHE A 176 2.35 -2.64 12.25
CA PHE A 176 3.55 -2.20 11.53
C PHE A 176 4.68 -3.22 11.62
N LEU A 177 4.95 -3.77 12.81
CA LEU A 177 5.91 -4.88 12.96
C LEU A 177 5.49 -6.11 12.15
N ALA A 178 4.18 -6.40 12.13
CA ALA A 178 3.65 -7.55 11.41
C ALA A 178 3.82 -7.41 9.89
N GLY A 179 3.90 -6.19 9.37
CA GLY A 179 4.17 -5.90 7.96
C GLY A 179 5.61 -6.18 7.51
N ILE A 180 6.59 -6.13 8.42
CA ILE A 180 8.02 -6.23 8.08
C ILE A 180 8.35 -7.61 7.48
N GLY A 181 7.99 -8.70 8.17
CA GLY A 181 8.29 -10.07 7.71
C GLY A 181 7.70 -10.38 6.34
N PRO A 182 6.38 -10.18 6.13
CA PRO A 182 5.70 -10.32 4.84
C PRO A 182 6.27 -9.37 3.77
N GLY A 183 6.65 -8.14 4.14
CA GLY A 183 7.30 -7.20 3.24
C GLY A 183 8.65 -7.69 2.74
N LEU A 184 9.49 -8.20 3.64
CA LEU A 184 10.77 -8.83 3.29
C LEU A 184 10.57 -10.11 2.46
N LEU A 185 9.53 -10.89 2.74
CA LEU A 185 9.15 -12.04 1.92
C LEU A 185 8.84 -11.61 0.47
N LEU A 186 7.99 -10.60 0.27
CA LEU A 186 7.67 -10.09 -1.06
C LEU A 186 8.89 -9.50 -1.77
N VAL A 187 9.73 -8.73 -1.06
CA VAL A 187 11.00 -8.23 -1.59
C VAL A 187 11.87 -9.39 -2.07
N GLY A 188 11.99 -10.45 -1.27
CA GLY A 188 12.75 -11.65 -1.60
C GLY A 188 12.18 -12.39 -2.82
N LEU A 189 10.86 -12.56 -2.90
CA LEU A 189 10.18 -13.19 -4.03
C LEU A 189 10.35 -12.38 -5.32
N PHE A 190 10.14 -11.06 -5.27
CA PHE A 190 10.27 -10.17 -6.42
C PHE A 190 11.73 -10.08 -6.89
N ALA A 191 12.68 -9.95 -5.98
CA ALA A 191 14.11 -9.95 -6.29
C ALA A 191 14.56 -11.31 -6.86
N GLY A 192 14.10 -12.42 -6.28
CA GLY A 192 14.38 -13.77 -6.76
C GLY A 192 13.88 -13.99 -8.19
N TYR A 193 12.65 -13.58 -8.49
CA TYR A 193 12.11 -13.61 -9.84
C TYR A 193 12.90 -12.72 -10.81
N ALA A 194 13.29 -11.51 -10.38
CA ALA A 194 14.11 -10.62 -11.18
C ALA A 194 15.48 -11.25 -11.53
N VAL A 195 16.12 -11.95 -10.60
CA VAL A 195 17.37 -12.69 -10.85
C VAL A 195 17.17 -13.83 -11.84
N VAL A 196 16.14 -14.66 -11.63
CA VAL A 196 15.84 -15.79 -12.52
C VAL A 196 15.57 -15.31 -13.95
N ARG A 197 14.78 -14.24 -14.10
CA ARG A 197 14.47 -13.67 -15.40
C ARG A 197 15.70 -13.04 -16.04
N ALA A 198 16.47 -12.24 -15.29
CA ALA A 198 17.68 -11.62 -15.80
C ALA A 198 18.73 -12.65 -16.23
N ARG A 199 18.88 -13.78 -15.52
CA ARG A 199 19.78 -14.87 -15.93
C ARG A 199 19.34 -15.53 -17.23
N LYS A 200 18.03 -15.77 -17.40
CA LYS A 200 17.48 -16.33 -18.64
C LYS A 200 17.67 -15.38 -19.81
N GLU A 201 17.33 -14.10 -19.65
CA GLU A 201 17.50 -13.09 -20.69
C GLU A 201 18.99 -12.84 -21.02
N TYR A 202 19.88 -12.89 -20.02
CA TYR A 202 21.32 -12.81 -20.23
C TYR A 202 21.88 -14.01 -21.01
N ALA A 203 21.47 -15.24 -20.66
CA ALA A 203 21.92 -16.45 -21.36
C ALA A 203 21.47 -16.44 -22.83
N LEU A 204 20.21 -16.04 -23.09
CA LEU A 204 19.70 -15.89 -24.46
C LEU A 204 20.45 -14.80 -25.24
N ALA A 205 20.72 -13.65 -24.60
CA ALA A 205 21.48 -12.57 -25.22
C ALA A 205 22.93 -12.97 -25.54
N LEU A 206 23.56 -13.76 -24.66
CA LEU A 206 24.90 -14.30 -24.87
C LEU A 206 24.90 -15.30 -26.04
N GLU A 207 23.93 -16.21 -26.10
CA GLU A 207 23.80 -17.18 -27.18
C GLU A 207 23.59 -16.49 -28.55
N ILE A 208 22.79 -15.43 -28.60
CA ILE A 208 22.59 -14.62 -29.81
C ILE A 208 23.90 -13.94 -30.22
N TYR A 209 24.65 -13.39 -29.26
CA TYR A 209 25.93 -12.74 -29.52
C TYR A 209 27.00 -13.73 -30.00
N GLU A 210 27.10 -14.91 -29.37
CA GLU A 210 28.02 -15.98 -29.76
C GLU A 210 27.69 -16.55 -31.15
N LYS A 211 26.42 -16.52 -31.56
CA LYS A 211 25.96 -16.87 -32.92
C LYS A 211 26.13 -15.73 -33.94
N GLY A 212 26.80 -14.63 -33.58
CA GLY A 212 27.10 -13.50 -34.48
C GLY A 212 26.04 -12.39 -34.52
N GLY A 213 25.09 -12.38 -33.60
CA GLY A 213 24.07 -11.35 -33.47
C GLY A 213 24.56 -10.06 -32.80
N ILE A 214 23.70 -9.03 -32.80
CA ILE A 214 24.00 -7.72 -32.21
C ILE A 214 24.22 -7.87 -30.69
N LYS A 215 25.30 -7.28 -30.17
CA LYS A 215 25.60 -7.27 -28.73
C LYS A 215 24.48 -6.54 -27.98
N SER A 216 23.73 -7.27 -27.16
CA SER A 216 22.71 -6.69 -26.30
C SER A 216 23.35 -5.80 -25.23
N ALA A 217 22.68 -4.71 -24.86
CA ALA A 217 23.05 -3.86 -23.71
C ALA A 217 23.11 -4.66 -22.40
N TYR A 218 22.45 -5.82 -22.32
CA TYR A 218 22.58 -6.77 -21.21
C TYR A 218 24.00 -7.31 -20.98
N LEU A 219 24.86 -7.27 -22.01
CA LEU A 219 26.24 -7.77 -21.96
C LEU A 219 27.25 -6.67 -21.57
N GLU A 220 26.80 -5.42 -21.41
CA GLU A 220 27.67 -4.32 -20.98
C GLU A 220 27.89 -4.37 -19.46
N LYS A 221 29.17 -4.46 -19.06
CA LYS A 221 29.58 -4.41 -17.65
C LYS A 221 29.92 -2.97 -17.30
N GLU A 222 29.06 -2.31 -16.53
CA GLU A 222 29.42 -1.03 -15.93
C GLU A 222 30.42 -1.23 -14.80
N HIS A 223 31.50 -0.45 -14.84
CA HIS A 223 32.46 -0.37 -13.75
C HIS A 223 32.17 0.88 -12.92
N PHE A 224 31.51 0.71 -11.77
CA PHE A 224 31.45 1.77 -10.77
C PHE A 224 32.67 1.67 -9.85
N THR A 225 33.50 2.71 -9.87
CA THR A 225 34.58 2.89 -8.90
C THR A 225 34.02 3.10 -7.50
N LEU A 226 34.73 2.64 -6.46
CA LEU A 226 34.32 2.82 -5.06
C LEU A 226 34.06 4.29 -4.71
N ALA A 227 34.83 5.23 -5.28
CA ALA A 227 34.62 6.66 -5.13
C ALA A 227 33.21 7.11 -5.59
N LYS A 228 32.77 6.67 -6.78
CA LYS A 228 31.45 7.02 -7.33
C LYS A 228 30.29 6.39 -6.57
N LYS A 229 30.52 5.24 -5.91
CA LYS A 229 29.53 4.60 -5.02
C LYS A 229 29.36 5.36 -3.71
N VAL A 230 30.46 5.84 -3.14
CA VAL A 230 30.47 6.60 -1.89
C VAL A 230 29.94 8.01 -2.12
N GLU A 231 30.17 8.60 -3.29
CA GLU A 231 29.65 9.93 -3.66
C GLU A 231 28.11 10.00 -3.65
N MET A 232 27.41 8.91 -3.97
CA MET A 232 25.95 8.85 -3.96
C MET A 232 25.33 8.60 -2.59
N LEU A 233 26.12 8.09 -1.63
CA LEU A 233 25.64 7.72 -0.29
C LEU A 233 25.13 8.92 0.53
N PRO A 234 25.81 10.10 0.55
CA PRO A 234 25.38 11.28 1.30
C PRO A 234 23.99 11.80 0.93
N ARG A 235 23.50 11.53 -0.29
CA ARG A 235 22.16 11.95 -0.73
C ARG A 235 21.05 11.01 -0.25
N VAL A 236 21.38 9.76 0.03
CA VAL A 236 20.41 8.71 0.40
C VAL A 236 20.40 8.45 1.90
N LEU A 237 21.57 8.52 2.53
CA LEU A 237 21.73 8.27 3.96
C LEU A 237 20.76 9.09 4.83
N PRO A 238 20.50 10.39 4.58
CA PRO A 238 19.59 11.16 5.40
C PRO A 238 18.15 10.63 5.38
N PHE A 239 17.70 10.09 4.25
CA PHE A 239 16.36 9.49 4.11
C PHE A 239 16.26 8.15 4.83
N VAL A 240 17.32 7.34 4.77
CA VAL A 240 17.42 6.07 5.52
C VAL A 240 17.48 6.35 7.02
N VAL A 241 18.24 7.35 7.46
CA VAL A 241 18.31 7.80 8.85
C VAL A 241 16.95 8.29 9.34
N LEU A 242 16.22 9.07 8.52
CA LEU A 242 14.86 9.49 8.83
C LEU A 242 13.93 8.29 9.02
N LEU A 243 13.97 7.31 8.12
CA LEU A 243 13.15 6.11 8.19
C LEU A 243 13.46 5.29 9.47
N ILE A 244 14.74 4.99 9.70
CA ILE A 244 15.18 4.23 10.88
C ILE A 244 14.87 5.00 12.16
N GLY A 245 15.12 6.31 12.20
CA GLY A 245 14.83 7.15 13.36
C GLY A 245 13.36 7.14 13.75
N VAL A 246 12.46 7.26 12.76
CA VAL A 246 11.01 7.14 12.96
C VAL A 246 10.65 5.75 13.52
N MET A 247 11.23 4.68 12.98
CA MET A 247 10.97 3.32 13.48
C MET A 247 11.51 3.10 14.89
N VAL A 248 12.72 3.57 15.20
CA VAL A 248 13.32 3.46 16.54
C VAL A 248 12.53 4.26 17.57
N ALA A 249 12.09 5.47 17.22
CA ALA A 249 11.26 6.28 18.12
C ALA A 249 9.93 5.60 18.45
N LEU A 250 9.29 5.00 17.43
CA LEU A 250 8.02 4.30 17.57
C LEU A 250 8.14 3.01 18.39
N TYR A 251 9.12 2.15 18.08
CA TYR A 251 9.25 0.83 18.71
C TYR A 251 10.04 0.86 20.01
N GLY A 252 10.94 1.83 20.18
CA GLY A 252 11.64 2.07 21.43
C GLY A 252 10.74 2.70 22.51
N GLY A 253 9.49 3.02 22.18
CA GLY A 253 8.54 3.66 23.10
C GLY A 253 8.89 5.11 23.43
N PHE A 254 9.78 5.74 22.65
CA PHE A 254 10.18 7.13 22.86
C PHE A 254 9.12 8.13 22.40
N ALA A 255 8.29 7.75 21.41
CA ALA A 255 7.24 8.60 20.87
C ALA A 255 6.04 7.76 20.41
N THR A 256 4.85 8.35 20.51
CA THR A 256 3.60 7.79 19.97
C THR A 256 3.61 7.81 18.42
N PRO A 257 2.73 7.04 17.74
CA PRO A 257 2.62 7.10 16.30
C PRO A 257 2.40 8.52 15.76
N SER A 258 1.56 9.32 16.44
CA SER A 258 1.23 10.69 16.02
C SER A 258 2.38 11.66 16.21
N GLU A 259 3.13 11.56 17.31
CA GLU A 259 4.34 12.35 17.53
C GLU A 259 5.43 11.98 16.52
N THR A 260 5.60 10.68 16.27
CA THR A 260 6.56 10.15 15.28
C THR A 260 6.19 10.60 13.87
N ALA A 261 4.90 10.63 13.52
CA ALA A 261 4.42 11.13 12.24
C ALA A 261 4.70 12.63 12.09
N GLY A 262 4.43 13.43 13.14
CA GLY A 262 4.69 14.87 13.16
C GLY A 262 6.17 15.21 13.01
N LEU A 263 7.00 14.59 13.85
CA LEU A 263 8.46 14.74 13.76
C LEU A 263 8.98 14.27 12.40
N GLY A 264 8.52 13.11 11.92
CA GLY A 264 8.90 12.56 10.62
C GLY A 264 8.51 13.45 9.44
N GLY A 265 7.33 14.07 9.48
CA GLY A 265 6.87 15.02 8.46
C GLY A 265 7.67 16.32 8.45
N LEU A 266 7.91 16.93 9.62
CA LEU A 266 8.72 18.14 9.74
C LEU A 266 10.17 17.90 9.34
N MET A 267 10.75 16.79 9.79
CA MET A 267 12.11 16.40 9.42
C MET A 267 12.22 16.08 7.93
N ALA A 268 11.21 15.48 7.29
CA ALA A 268 11.21 15.27 5.85
C ALA A 268 11.20 16.58 5.07
N LEU A 269 10.37 17.54 5.47
CA LEU A 269 10.36 18.88 4.86
C LEU A 269 11.69 19.59 5.03
N GLY A 270 12.23 19.61 6.25
CA GLY A 270 13.54 20.21 6.54
C GLY A 270 14.67 19.54 5.77
N LEU A 271 14.65 18.21 5.69
CA LEU A 271 15.64 17.44 4.96
C LEU A 271 15.60 17.75 3.47
N VAL A 272 14.41 17.76 2.87
CA VAL A 272 14.22 18.08 1.45
C VAL A 272 14.61 19.54 1.18
N ALA A 273 14.32 20.47 2.08
CA ALA A 273 14.75 21.87 1.96
C ALA A 273 16.28 22.00 1.97
N VAL A 274 16.97 21.31 2.88
CA VAL A 274 18.43 21.36 3.00
C VAL A 274 19.13 20.66 1.83
N VAL A 275 18.68 19.47 1.44
CA VAL A 275 19.34 18.64 0.40
C VAL A 275 19.05 19.16 -1.01
N TYR A 276 17.82 19.62 -1.27
CA TYR A 276 17.38 20.02 -2.62
C TYR A 276 17.15 21.52 -2.79
N GLY A 277 17.37 22.32 -1.75
CA GLY A 277 17.24 23.78 -1.83
C GLY A 277 15.79 24.27 -1.93
N LEU A 278 14.80 23.47 -1.49
CA LEU A 278 13.37 23.84 -1.55
C LEU A 278 12.99 24.81 -0.41
N TRP A 279 13.54 26.03 -0.46
CA TRP A 279 13.35 27.05 0.58
C TRP A 279 12.21 28.03 0.27
N HIS A 280 11.75 28.10 -0.99
CA HIS A 280 10.73 29.07 -1.36
C HIS A 280 9.32 28.53 -1.13
N PRO A 281 8.36 29.39 -0.75
CA PRO A 281 6.95 28.99 -0.64
C PRO A 281 6.38 28.35 -1.92
N LYS A 282 6.92 28.70 -3.08
CA LYS A 282 6.56 28.11 -4.38
C LYS A 282 6.93 26.62 -4.50
N ASP A 283 7.97 26.19 -3.80
CA ASP A 283 8.43 24.79 -3.81
C ASP A 283 7.67 23.95 -2.78
N VAL A 284 7.29 24.58 -1.67
CA VAL A 284 6.53 23.94 -0.58
C VAL A 284 5.04 23.86 -0.90
N ALA A 285 4.48 24.83 -1.62
CA ALA A 285 3.06 24.87 -1.96
C ALA A 285 2.56 23.59 -2.64
N PRO A 286 3.23 23.01 -3.66
CA PRO A 286 2.83 21.74 -4.26
C PRO A 286 2.78 20.58 -3.26
N ILE A 287 3.71 20.53 -2.30
CA ILE A 287 3.76 19.49 -1.26
C ILE A 287 2.55 19.64 -0.33
N LEU A 288 2.29 20.85 0.16
CA LEU A 288 1.17 21.14 1.06
C LEU A 288 -0.18 20.95 0.35
N THR A 289 -0.33 21.40 -0.89
CA THR A 289 -1.57 21.21 -1.66
C THR A 289 -1.85 19.73 -1.93
N SER A 290 -0.83 18.93 -2.28
CA SER A 290 -1.00 17.47 -2.43
C SER A 290 -1.40 16.84 -1.10
N THR A 291 -0.75 17.25 -0.02
CA THR A 291 -1.04 16.78 1.34
C THR A 291 -2.46 17.10 1.75
N LEU A 292 -2.92 18.35 1.58
CA LEU A 292 -4.26 18.80 1.91
C LEU A 292 -5.31 18.03 1.11
N LYS A 293 -5.08 17.83 -0.19
CA LYS A 293 -6.02 17.12 -1.07
C LYS A 293 -6.18 15.66 -0.64
N GLU A 294 -5.08 14.94 -0.45
CA GLU A 294 -5.10 13.53 -0.03
C GLU A 294 -5.66 13.38 1.39
N SER A 295 -5.22 14.22 2.32
CA SER A 295 -5.69 14.19 3.71
C SER A 295 -7.19 14.49 3.82
N THR A 296 -7.68 15.52 3.13
CA THR A 296 -9.11 15.89 3.13
C THR A 296 -9.95 14.76 2.56
N MET A 297 -9.52 14.17 1.44
CA MET A 297 -10.21 13.03 0.83
C MET A 297 -10.30 11.85 1.81
N LEU A 298 -9.19 11.48 2.44
CA LEU A 298 -9.17 10.34 3.37
C LEU A 298 -9.97 10.63 4.64
N MET A 299 -9.79 11.79 5.26
CA MET A 299 -10.51 12.16 6.49
C MET A 299 -12.03 12.21 6.28
N LEU A 300 -12.50 12.68 5.12
CA LEU A 300 -13.92 12.64 4.77
C LEU A 300 -14.42 11.21 4.56
N ILE A 301 -13.64 10.34 3.93
CA ILE A 301 -14.01 8.93 3.78
C ILE A 301 -14.12 8.28 5.16
N ILE A 302 -13.16 8.53 6.06
CA ILE A 302 -13.16 7.98 7.43
C ILE A 302 -14.40 8.42 8.18
N GLY A 303 -14.67 9.74 8.28
CA GLY A 303 -15.83 10.25 9.01
C GLY A 303 -17.16 9.68 8.50
N MET A 304 -17.34 9.64 7.17
CA MET A 304 -18.57 9.09 6.57
C MET A 304 -18.66 7.57 6.66
N SER A 305 -17.52 6.87 6.65
CA SER A 305 -17.49 5.41 6.81
C SER A 305 -17.76 4.94 8.23
N LEU A 306 -17.40 5.75 9.24
CA LEU A 306 -17.70 5.45 10.62
C LEU A 306 -19.18 5.71 10.90
N LEU A 307 -19.76 6.76 10.32
CA LEU A 307 -21.22 6.93 10.28
C LEU A 307 -21.91 5.73 9.60
N TYR A 308 -21.39 5.26 8.47
CA TYR A 308 -21.88 4.05 7.79
C TYR A 308 -21.81 2.81 8.69
N SER A 309 -20.68 2.62 9.39
CA SER A 309 -20.46 1.52 10.32
C SER A 309 -21.40 1.58 11.52
N TYR A 310 -21.67 2.79 12.04
CA TYR A 310 -22.64 3.02 13.10
C TYR A 310 -24.04 2.56 12.71
N VAL A 311 -24.50 2.92 11.49
CA VAL A 311 -25.80 2.47 10.97
C VAL A 311 -25.84 0.95 10.81
N MET A 312 -24.76 0.33 10.31
CA MET A 312 -24.68 -1.14 10.23
C MET A 312 -24.85 -1.82 11.59
N SER A 313 -24.18 -1.28 12.61
CA SER A 313 -24.24 -1.81 13.97
C SER A 313 -25.62 -1.61 14.59
N HIS A 314 -26.21 -0.42 14.42
CA HIS A 314 -27.52 -0.08 14.97
C HIS A 314 -28.65 -0.91 14.34
N LEU A 315 -28.59 -1.16 13.03
CA LEU A 315 -29.56 -2.00 12.32
C LEU A 315 -29.25 -3.50 12.45
N HIS A 316 -28.27 -3.87 13.28
CA HIS A 316 -27.81 -5.25 13.49
C HIS A 316 -27.37 -5.99 12.22
N ILE A 317 -27.01 -5.25 11.16
CA ILE A 317 -26.60 -5.82 9.86
C ILE A 317 -25.30 -6.62 10.03
N SER A 318 -24.31 -6.06 10.72
CA SER A 318 -23.02 -6.71 10.96
C SER A 318 -23.16 -7.99 11.79
N GLN A 319 -24.00 -7.96 12.82
CA GLN A 319 -24.27 -9.09 13.72
C GLN A 319 -25.06 -10.18 13.00
N GLY A 320 -26.10 -9.83 12.26
CA GLY A 320 -26.90 -10.75 11.46
C GLY A 320 -26.09 -11.42 10.36
N ALA A 321 -25.22 -10.67 9.67
CA ALA A 321 -24.28 -11.23 8.68
C ALA A 321 -23.30 -12.22 9.33
N ALA A 322 -22.74 -11.87 10.50
CA ALA A 322 -21.84 -12.76 11.24
C ALA A 322 -22.54 -14.05 11.68
N GLN A 323 -23.76 -13.95 12.23
CA GLN A 323 -24.55 -15.11 12.64
C GLN A 323 -24.94 -16.00 11.47
N TRP A 324 -25.31 -15.40 10.32
CA TRP A 324 -25.59 -16.16 9.10
C TRP A 324 -24.38 -16.96 8.64
N ILE A 325 -23.21 -16.33 8.58
CA ILE A 325 -21.94 -16.98 8.21
C ILE A 325 -21.57 -18.10 9.20
N VAL A 326 -21.70 -17.85 10.50
CA VAL A 326 -21.42 -18.87 11.53
C VAL A 326 -22.41 -20.03 11.43
N GLY A 327 -23.68 -19.74 11.16
CA GLY A 327 -24.74 -20.73 10.96
C GLY A 327 -24.54 -21.62 9.74
N MET A 328 -23.81 -21.16 8.72
CA MET A 328 -23.40 -22.00 7.59
C MET A 328 -22.36 -23.07 7.95
N ALA A 329 -21.81 -23.04 9.18
CA ALA A 329 -20.79 -23.97 9.68
C ALA A 329 -19.59 -24.14 8.70
N LEU A 330 -19.22 -23.04 8.02
CA LEU A 330 -18.13 -23.04 7.06
C LEU A 330 -16.82 -23.39 7.76
N SER A 331 -15.95 -24.13 7.06
CA SER A 331 -14.58 -24.30 7.54
C SER A 331 -13.89 -22.93 7.57
N LYS A 332 -13.00 -22.72 8.56
CA LYS A 332 -12.26 -21.45 8.71
C LYS A 332 -11.59 -21.00 7.41
N TRP A 333 -11.07 -21.95 6.64
CA TRP A 333 -10.38 -21.70 5.37
C TRP A 333 -11.32 -21.33 4.23
N ILE A 334 -12.53 -21.90 4.19
CA ILE A 334 -13.54 -21.51 3.19
C ILE A 334 -14.02 -20.08 3.49
N LEU A 335 -14.28 -19.76 4.76
CA LEU A 335 -14.63 -18.40 5.18
C LEU A 335 -13.56 -17.39 4.74
N LEU A 336 -12.29 -17.68 5.05
CA LEU A 336 -11.18 -16.84 4.63
C LEU A 336 -11.13 -16.69 3.10
N CYS A 337 -11.25 -17.79 2.36
CA CYS A 337 -11.19 -17.76 0.90
C CYS A 337 -12.29 -16.88 0.28
N VAL A 338 -13.53 -16.99 0.77
CA VAL A 338 -14.66 -16.16 0.32
C VAL A 338 -14.38 -14.67 0.61
N ILE A 339 -13.89 -14.37 1.81
CA ILE A 339 -13.54 -13.00 2.20
C ILE A 339 -12.43 -12.44 1.31
N LEU A 340 -11.34 -13.18 1.10
CA LEU A 340 -10.23 -12.72 0.27
C LEU A 340 -10.67 -12.53 -1.18
N LEU A 341 -11.50 -13.43 -1.72
CA LEU A 341 -12.04 -13.29 -3.07
C LEU A 341 -12.94 -12.06 -3.20
N MET A 342 -13.79 -11.78 -2.20
CA MET A 342 -14.58 -10.56 -2.13
C MET A 342 -13.68 -9.31 -2.11
N VAL A 343 -12.63 -9.30 -1.30
CA VAL A 343 -11.67 -8.18 -1.23
C VAL A 343 -10.94 -7.99 -2.55
N ILE A 344 -10.57 -9.05 -3.26
CA ILE A 344 -9.97 -8.98 -4.60
C ILE A 344 -10.92 -8.30 -5.58
N VAL A 345 -12.19 -8.73 -5.61
CA VAL A 345 -13.20 -8.16 -6.51
C VAL A 345 -13.42 -6.68 -6.23
N LEU A 346 -13.52 -6.29 -4.95
CA LEU A 346 -13.62 -4.88 -4.56
C LEU A 346 -12.34 -4.10 -4.91
N GLY A 347 -11.18 -4.74 -4.78
CA GLY A 347 -9.86 -4.21 -5.15
C GLY A 347 -9.73 -3.79 -6.60
N PHE A 348 -10.55 -4.35 -7.50
CA PHE A 348 -10.58 -3.95 -8.90
C PHE A 348 -11.20 -2.59 -9.12
N PHE A 349 -12.06 -2.11 -8.23
CA PHE A 349 -12.83 -0.87 -8.45
C PHE A 349 -12.51 0.20 -7.41
N LEU A 350 -12.11 -0.22 -6.20
CA LEU A 350 -12.02 0.65 -5.05
C LEU A 350 -10.58 0.75 -4.54
N PRO A 351 -10.17 1.92 -4.04
CA PRO A 351 -8.89 2.06 -3.36
C PRO A 351 -8.90 1.31 -2.00
N PRO A 352 -7.75 0.84 -1.50
CA PRO A 352 -7.65 0.04 -0.27
C PRO A 352 -8.33 0.66 0.94
N VAL A 353 -8.22 1.99 1.09
CA VAL A 353 -8.84 2.74 2.18
C VAL A 353 -10.36 2.53 2.22
N SER A 354 -11.00 2.62 1.08
CA SER A 354 -12.44 2.49 0.96
C SER A 354 -12.90 1.07 1.21
N ILE A 355 -12.10 0.08 0.79
CA ILE A 355 -12.40 -1.34 1.03
C ILE A 355 -12.36 -1.63 2.52
N ILE A 356 -11.29 -1.23 3.22
CA ILE A 356 -11.18 -1.45 4.68
C ILE A 356 -12.37 -0.84 5.38
N LEU A 357 -12.63 0.45 5.16
CA LEU A 357 -13.61 1.18 5.93
C LEU A 357 -15.05 0.71 5.66
N MET A 358 -15.35 0.30 4.42
CA MET A 358 -16.67 -0.22 4.07
C MET A 358 -16.87 -1.66 4.56
N THR A 359 -15.83 -2.49 4.53
CA THR A 359 -15.99 -3.93 4.73
C THR A 359 -15.58 -4.42 6.11
N ALA A 360 -14.71 -3.70 6.84
CA ALA A 360 -14.27 -4.08 8.17
C ALA A 360 -15.44 -4.38 9.15
N PRO A 361 -16.51 -3.56 9.21
CA PRO A 361 -17.66 -3.85 10.09
C PRO A 361 -18.38 -5.16 9.77
N ILE A 362 -18.27 -5.63 8.52
CA ILE A 362 -18.94 -6.85 8.03
C ILE A 362 -18.01 -8.06 8.22
N ILE A 363 -16.73 -7.91 7.90
CA ILE A 363 -15.77 -9.02 7.82
C ILE A 363 -15.15 -9.35 9.19
N LEU A 364 -14.87 -8.35 10.02
CA LEU A 364 -14.11 -8.57 11.25
C LEU A 364 -14.86 -9.41 12.30
N PRO A 365 -16.18 -9.22 12.54
CA PRO A 365 -16.90 -10.04 13.51
C PRO A 365 -16.86 -11.56 13.22
N PRO A 366 -17.18 -12.05 12.00
CA PRO A 366 -17.10 -13.49 11.72
C PRO A 366 -15.66 -14.04 11.76
N LEU A 367 -14.65 -13.23 11.38
CA LEU A 367 -13.25 -13.65 11.51
C LEU A 367 -12.83 -13.82 12.97
N LYS A 368 -13.24 -12.88 13.84
CA LYS A 368 -12.99 -12.94 15.28
C LYS A 368 -13.68 -14.16 15.89
N ALA A 369 -14.93 -14.44 15.49
CA ALA A 369 -15.68 -15.62 15.93
C ALA A 369 -15.03 -16.94 15.45
N ALA A 370 -14.46 -16.97 14.25
CA ALA A 370 -13.70 -18.10 13.73
C ALA A 370 -12.31 -18.27 14.38
N GLY A 371 -11.88 -17.31 15.22
CA GLY A 371 -10.61 -17.35 15.93
C GLY A 371 -9.39 -16.97 15.08
N PHE A 372 -9.57 -16.12 14.05
CA PHE A 372 -8.45 -15.56 13.31
C PHE A 372 -7.79 -14.43 14.10
N ASP A 373 -6.45 -14.34 14.02
CA ASP A 373 -5.73 -13.15 14.49
C ASP A 373 -5.97 -11.99 13.52
N LEU A 374 -6.59 -10.92 14.04
CA LEU A 374 -6.90 -9.72 13.26
C LEU A 374 -5.64 -8.95 12.81
N ILE A 375 -4.48 -9.11 13.46
CA ILE A 375 -3.22 -8.52 12.99
C ILE A 375 -2.74 -9.26 11.75
N TRP A 376 -2.71 -10.59 11.80
CA TRP A 376 -2.36 -11.43 10.66
C TRP A 376 -3.33 -11.19 9.49
N PHE A 377 -4.64 -11.13 9.76
CA PHE A 377 -5.62 -10.82 8.73
C PHE A 377 -5.42 -9.44 8.13
N GLY A 378 -5.10 -8.42 8.95
CA GLY A 378 -4.79 -7.07 8.46
C GLY A 378 -3.64 -7.05 7.46
N VAL A 379 -2.57 -7.81 7.72
CA VAL A 379 -1.45 -7.98 6.78
C VAL A 379 -1.90 -8.68 5.50
N VAL A 380 -2.61 -9.80 5.60
CA VAL A 380 -3.09 -10.56 4.43
C VAL A 380 -4.03 -9.70 3.58
N MET A 381 -4.99 -9.04 4.22
CA MET A 381 -5.91 -8.11 3.58
C MET A 381 -5.13 -7.00 2.85
N THR A 382 -4.10 -6.45 3.48
CA THR A 382 -3.23 -5.43 2.87
C THR A 382 -2.58 -5.94 1.58
N ILE A 383 -1.99 -7.13 1.60
CA ILE A 383 -1.37 -7.73 0.40
C ILE A 383 -2.43 -7.96 -0.69
N VAL A 384 -3.61 -8.46 -0.32
CA VAL A 384 -4.68 -8.76 -1.27
C VAL A 384 -5.25 -7.49 -1.91
N MET A 385 -5.39 -6.40 -1.16
CA MET A 385 -5.79 -5.11 -1.74
C MET A 385 -4.73 -4.55 -2.69
N GLU A 386 -3.45 -4.75 -2.38
CA GLU A 386 -2.37 -4.37 -3.29
C GLU A 386 -2.38 -5.16 -4.59
N MET A 387 -2.82 -6.42 -4.56
CA MET A 387 -3.02 -7.19 -5.79
C MET A 387 -4.06 -6.52 -6.68
N GLY A 388 -5.13 -5.95 -6.10
CA GLY A 388 -6.14 -5.17 -6.81
C GLY A 388 -5.56 -3.93 -7.51
N LEU A 389 -4.55 -3.27 -6.92
CA LEU A 389 -3.90 -2.09 -7.50
C LEU A 389 -3.03 -2.40 -8.73
N ILE A 390 -2.70 -3.67 -8.94
CA ILE A 390 -1.86 -4.13 -10.06
C ILE A 390 -2.58 -5.16 -10.95
N HIS A 391 -3.85 -5.48 -10.68
CA HIS A 391 -4.64 -6.42 -11.48
C HIS A 391 -5.61 -5.68 -12.42
N PRO A 392 -5.75 -6.09 -13.70
CA PRO A 392 -6.79 -5.57 -14.60
C PRO A 392 -8.20 -5.85 -14.05
N PRO A 393 -9.25 -5.02 -14.30
CA PRO A 393 -9.37 -4.03 -15.36
C PRO A 393 -8.92 -2.61 -15.01
N VAL A 394 -8.83 -2.25 -13.72
CA VAL A 394 -8.43 -0.90 -13.30
C VAL A 394 -6.95 -0.86 -12.94
N GLY A 395 -6.52 -1.52 -11.86
CA GLY A 395 -5.11 -1.56 -11.45
C GLY A 395 -4.44 -0.17 -11.47
N LEU A 396 -4.73 0.69 -10.48
CA LEU A 396 -4.28 2.09 -10.45
C LEU A 396 -2.77 2.25 -10.75
N ASN A 397 -1.92 1.34 -10.26
CA ASN A 397 -0.48 1.40 -10.51
C ASN A 397 -0.14 1.16 -11.98
N ILE A 398 -0.89 0.32 -12.69
CA ILE A 398 -0.74 0.11 -14.13
C ILE A 398 -0.95 1.43 -14.87
N PHE A 399 -1.99 2.20 -14.51
CA PHE A 399 -2.26 3.50 -15.12
C PHE A 399 -1.24 4.57 -14.74
N VAL A 400 -0.75 4.56 -13.49
CA VAL A 400 0.33 5.46 -13.07
C VAL A 400 1.58 5.19 -13.90
N ILE A 401 1.95 3.93 -14.09
CA ILE A 401 3.10 3.55 -14.91
C ILE A 401 2.89 3.92 -16.38
N LYS A 402 1.66 3.78 -16.90
CA LYS A 402 1.31 4.25 -18.24
C LYS A 402 1.47 5.77 -18.40
N ASN A 403 1.17 6.55 -17.36
CA ASN A 403 1.41 8.00 -17.37
C ASN A 403 2.90 8.36 -17.31
N VAL A 404 3.70 7.53 -16.61
CA VAL A 404 5.16 7.71 -16.52
C VAL A 404 5.87 7.33 -17.82
N ALA A 405 5.43 6.27 -18.49
CA ALA A 405 5.98 5.79 -19.76
C ALA A 405 4.87 5.62 -20.82
N PRO A 406 4.39 6.73 -21.42
CA PRO A 406 3.26 6.72 -22.36
C PRO A 406 3.54 5.92 -23.63
N ASP A 407 4.79 5.66 -23.96
CA ASP A 407 5.19 4.91 -25.14
C ASP A 407 5.04 3.39 -24.98
N ILE A 408 4.93 2.87 -23.75
CA ILE A 408 4.73 1.44 -23.49
C ILE A 408 3.24 1.10 -23.67
N PRO A 409 2.86 0.15 -24.54
CA PRO A 409 1.47 -0.27 -24.69
C PRO A 409 0.90 -0.79 -23.37
N LEU A 410 -0.35 -0.45 -23.03
CA LEU A 410 -1.00 -0.89 -21.79
C LEU A 410 -0.99 -2.41 -21.64
N LYS A 411 -1.17 -3.13 -22.76
CA LYS A 411 -1.07 -4.59 -22.83
C LYS A 411 0.27 -5.10 -22.30
N GLU A 412 1.39 -4.46 -22.65
CA GLU A 412 2.71 -4.87 -22.18
C GLU A 412 2.89 -4.62 -20.68
N VAL A 413 2.34 -3.52 -20.16
CA VAL A 413 2.35 -3.24 -18.71
C VAL A 413 1.57 -4.31 -17.96
N ILE A 414 0.34 -4.63 -18.42
CA ILE A 414 -0.51 -5.66 -17.82
C ILE A 414 0.20 -7.02 -17.76
N TRP A 415 0.69 -7.51 -18.90
CA TRP A 415 1.39 -8.79 -18.97
C TRP A 415 2.72 -8.79 -18.20
N GLY A 416 3.36 -7.61 -18.09
CA GLY A 416 4.55 -7.41 -17.27
C GLY A 416 4.32 -7.63 -15.78
N VAL A 417 3.12 -7.29 -15.29
CA VAL A 417 2.75 -7.37 -13.87
C VAL A 417 2.28 -8.77 -13.46
N MET A 418 1.64 -9.53 -14.35
CA MET A 418 1.04 -10.84 -14.04
C MET A 418 1.97 -11.81 -13.27
N PRO A 419 3.27 -11.94 -13.59
CA PRO A 419 4.16 -12.81 -12.81
C PRO A 419 4.28 -12.37 -11.35
N PHE A 420 4.33 -11.07 -11.08
CA PHE A 420 4.43 -10.54 -9.72
C PHE A 420 3.14 -10.74 -8.93
N LEU A 421 1.99 -10.65 -9.59
CA LEU A 421 0.71 -10.98 -8.99
C LEU A 421 0.64 -12.47 -8.59
N GLY A 422 1.19 -13.36 -9.41
CA GLY A 422 1.40 -14.77 -9.05
C GLY A 422 2.28 -14.94 -7.80
N LEU A 423 3.37 -14.16 -7.69
CA LEU A 423 4.23 -14.17 -6.50
C LEU A 423 3.50 -13.64 -5.24
N MET A 424 2.62 -12.66 -5.39
CA MET A 424 1.80 -12.17 -4.28
C MET A 424 0.78 -13.23 -3.82
N PHE A 425 0.18 -13.98 -4.74
CA PHE A 425 -0.64 -15.15 -4.38
C PHE A 425 0.17 -16.19 -3.61
N VAL A 426 1.40 -16.49 -4.05
CA VAL A 426 2.30 -17.40 -3.34
C VAL A 426 2.62 -16.85 -1.94
N ALA A 427 2.88 -15.55 -1.80
CA ALA A 427 3.12 -14.94 -0.50
C ALA A 427 1.91 -15.08 0.44
N VAL A 428 0.69 -14.80 -0.03
CA VAL A 428 -0.55 -14.99 0.74
C VAL A 428 -0.72 -16.46 1.15
N PHE A 429 -0.47 -17.39 0.24
CA PHE A 429 -0.52 -18.82 0.52
C PHE A 429 0.49 -19.22 1.60
N LEU A 430 1.73 -18.72 1.51
CA LEU A 430 2.76 -18.96 2.53
C LEU A 430 2.38 -18.35 3.89
N LEU A 431 1.74 -17.18 3.92
CA LEU A 431 1.23 -16.57 5.16
C LEU A 431 0.09 -17.37 5.78
N CYS A 432 -0.72 -18.06 4.97
CA CYS A 432 -1.75 -18.98 5.46
C CYS A 432 -1.15 -20.23 6.08
N LEU A 433 -0.09 -20.79 5.49
CA LEU A 433 0.60 -21.96 6.05
C LEU A 433 1.47 -21.61 7.27
N PHE A 434 2.12 -20.45 7.23
CA PHE A 434 3.09 -20.01 8.22
C PHE A 434 2.73 -18.61 8.73
N PRO A 435 1.68 -18.48 9.59
CA PRO A 435 1.24 -17.18 10.12
C PRO A 435 2.34 -16.48 10.93
N GLY A 436 3.31 -17.24 11.46
CA GLY A 436 4.48 -16.73 12.17
C GLY A 436 5.37 -15.80 11.35
N ILE A 437 5.28 -15.79 10.01
CA ILE A 437 5.97 -14.79 9.19
C ILE A 437 5.47 -13.38 9.50
N ALA A 438 4.16 -13.21 9.73
CA ALA A 438 3.57 -11.93 10.11
C ALA A 438 3.59 -11.74 11.63
N THR A 439 3.25 -12.76 12.42
CA THR A 439 3.07 -12.59 13.88
C THR A 439 4.34 -12.79 14.70
N GLY A 440 5.38 -13.43 14.15
CA GLY A 440 6.59 -13.80 14.88
C GLY A 440 7.40 -12.60 15.38
N LEU A 441 7.67 -11.62 14.52
CA LEU A 441 8.40 -10.40 14.92
C LEU A 441 7.63 -9.56 15.95
N PRO A 442 6.32 -9.27 15.76
CA PRO A 442 5.51 -8.63 16.80
C PRO A 442 5.53 -9.37 18.13
N ASN A 443 5.44 -10.70 18.10
CA ASN A 443 5.41 -11.51 19.33
C ASN A 443 6.75 -11.51 20.07
N LEU A 444 7.86 -11.41 19.34
CA LEU A 444 9.20 -11.33 19.92
C LEU A 444 9.48 -9.96 20.57
N VAL A 445 9.03 -8.87 19.94
CA VAL A 445 9.31 -7.51 20.41
C VAL A 445 8.30 -7.03 21.46
N MET A 446 7.02 -7.36 21.28
CA MET A 446 5.91 -6.84 22.11
C MET A 446 5.25 -7.91 23.00
N GLY A 447 5.78 -9.14 23.02
CA GLY A 447 5.19 -10.29 23.73
C GLY A 447 4.07 -10.97 22.94
N VAL A 448 3.63 -12.16 23.37
CA VAL A 448 2.47 -12.86 22.78
C VAL A 448 1.18 -12.13 23.17
N LYS A 449 0.18 -12.18 22.28
CA LYS A 449 -1.08 -11.46 22.41
C LYS A 449 -2.04 -12.12 23.39
#